data_AF-A0A9Y1Z7J2-F1
#
_entry.id   AF-A0A9Y1Z7J2-F1
#
_cell.length_a   1.000
_cell.length_b   1.000
_cell.length_c   1.000
_cell.angle_alpha   90.00
_cell.angle_beta   90.00
_cell.angle_gamma   90.00
#
_symmetry.space_group_name_H-M   'P 1'
#
loop_
_entity.id
_entity.type
_entity.pdbx_description
1 polymer ?
#
loop_
_entity_poly.entity_id
_entity_poly.type
_entity_poly.pdbx_seq_one_letter_code
_entity_poly.pdbx_strand_id
1 'polypeptide(L)'
;MHRRQLVAAIGGGLSLSLAGCTGFGNGPPDDWQTVRAWMDDAVSTVETAQIAFDAWLEEPAEAGTDELVEVAAEADALLGEYDAEVAPLEAEIDEWGFTATADDEEWDVDGRQLSDTLTGLWLVLNDVEVGYEWVEDANGDPDALDPDGEDRIENVFEMGDAVVAEARYKLTGSDG
;
A
#
# COMPACT_ATOMS: atom_id res chain seq x y z
N MET A 1 8.72 35.60 -30.54
CA MET A 1 8.78 36.01 -29.12
C MET A 1 7.35 36.25 -28.65
N HIS A 2 6.73 35.27 -28.00
CA HIS A 2 5.36 35.38 -27.51
C HIS A 2 5.36 35.39 -25.99
N ARG A 3 4.95 36.54 -25.46
CA ARG A 3 4.78 36.87 -24.05
C ARG A 3 3.58 36.07 -23.53
N ARG A 4 3.81 35.10 -22.65
CA ARG A 4 2.73 34.50 -21.84
C ARG A 4 2.38 35.48 -20.73
N GLN A 5 1.17 36.01 -20.77
CA GLN A 5 0.50 36.63 -19.63
C GLN A 5 -0.50 35.61 -19.09
N LEU A 6 -0.43 35.31 -17.80
CA LEU A 6 -1.44 34.56 -17.05
C LEU A 6 -1.79 35.43 -15.85
N VAL A 7 -3.03 35.92 -15.82
CA VAL A 7 -3.65 36.53 -14.63
C VAL A 7 -5.10 36.09 -14.56
N ALA A 8 -5.45 35.67 -13.33
CA ALA A 8 -6.74 35.65 -12.64
C ALA A 8 -7.80 34.60 -13.01
N ALA A 9 -7.96 33.67 -12.06
CA ALA A 9 -9.12 33.50 -11.18
C ALA A 9 -10.53 33.66 -11.78
N ILE A 10 -11.39 32.66 -11.54
CA ILE A 10 -12.77 32.76 -10.99
C ILE A 10 -13.38 31.34 -10.92
N GLY A 11 -13.99 31.06 -9.77
CA GLY A 11 -14.86 29.90 -9.51
C GLY A 11 -14.67 29.50 -8.04
N GLY A 12 -15.34 30.08 -7.04
CA GLY A 12 -16.80 30.15 -6.94
C GLY A 12 -17.30 28.71 -6.87
N GLY A 13 -17.39 28.04 -5.72
CA GLY A 13 -18.05 28.45 -4.48
C GLY A 13 -19.31 27.59 -4.33
N LEU A 14 -19.25 26.57 -3.47
CA LEU A 14 -20.41 25.97 -2.83
C LEU A 14 -20.04 25.68 -1.38
N SER A 15 -20.54 26.52 -0.49
CA SER A 15 -20.57 26.29 0.94
C SER A 15 -21.60 25.21 1.23
N LEU A 16 -21.17 24.06 1.75
CA LEU A 16 -22.05 23.12 2.44
C LEU A 16 -21.91 23.37 3.94
N SER A 17 -22.80 24.22 4.46
CA SER A 17 -23.03 24.33 5.89
C SER A 17 -23.80 23.09 6.35
N LEU A 18 -23.11 22.13 6.97
CA LEU A 18 -23.76 21.14 7.83
C LEU A 18 -23.52 21.53 9.29
N ALA A 19 -24.43 22.38 9.79
CA ALA A 19 -24.65 22.50 11.23
C ALA A 19 -25.54 21.33 11.67
N GLY A 20 -24.90 20.26 12.17
CA GLY A 20 -25.54 19.16 12.88
C GLY A 20 -24.69 18.82 14.10
N CYS A 21 -25.09 19.30 15.28
CA CYS A 21 -24.48 18.91 16.55
C CYS A 21 -24.99 17.54 17.00
N THR A 22 -24.07 16.77 17.61
CA THR A 22 -24.21 15.60 18.50
C THR A 22 -24.42 14.20 17.89
N GLY A 23 -23.30 13.64 17.43
CA GLY A 23 -22.89 12.24 17.58
C GLY A 23 -21.36 12.23 17.41
N PHE A 24 -20.60 11.82 18.43
CA PHE A 24 -19.13 11.83 18.36
C PHE A 24 -18.66 10.68 17.44
N GLY A 25 -18.40 11.01 16.18
CA GLY A 25 -17.44 10.29 15.34
C GLY A 25 -16.47 11.35 14.84
N ASN A 26 -15.18 11.22 15.14
CA ASN A 26 -14.18 12.06 14.48
C ASN A 26 -14.16 11.62 13.02
N GLY A 27 -14.39 12.53 12.08
CA GLY A 27 -14.21 12.22 10.66
C GLY A 27 -12.74 11.98 10.34
N PRO A 28 -12.42 11.42 9.16
CA PRO A 28 -11.04 11.18 8.77
C PRO A 28 -10.20 12.46 8.76
N PRO A 29 -8.93 12.41 9.19
CA PRO A 29 -7.97 13.50 9.05
C PRO A 29 -7.77 13.91 7.58
N ASP A 30 -7.28 15.13 7.34
CA ASP A 30 -7.03 15.62 5.97
C ASP A 30 -6.00 14.74 5.23
N ASP A 31 -4.96 14.27 5.94
CA ASP A 31 -3.90 13.42 5.40
C ASP A 31 -4.30 11.95 5.24
N TRP A 32 -5.50 11.55 5.69
CA TRP A 32 -6.01 10.18 5.52
C TRP A 32 -6.05 9.76 4.05
N GLN A 33 -6.36 10.68 3.13
CA GLN A 33 -6.45 10.34 1.71
C GLN A 33 -5.10 9.93 1.11
N THR A 34 -4.00 10.54 1.58
CA THR A 34 -2.64 10.16 1.18
C THR A 34 -2.32 8.76 1.69
N VAL A 35 -2.53 8.51 2.99
CA VAL A 35 -2.28 7.19 3.60
C VAL A 35 -3.15 6.11 2.94
N ARG A 36 -4.43 6.41 2.69
CA ARG A 36 -5.37 5.51 2.03
C ARG A 36 -4.93 5.15 0.62
N ALA A 37 -4.49 6.13 -0.17
CA ALA A 37 -4.04 5.88 -1.55
C ALA A 37 -2.80 4.99 -1.58
N TRP A 38 -1.79 5.31 -0.76
CA TRP A 38 -0.59 4.48 -0.65
C TRP A 38 -0.91 3.04 -0.22
N MET A 39 -1.82 2.85 0.75
CA MET A 39 -2.24 1.51 1.18
C MET A 39 -2.96 0.72 0.08
N ASP A 40 -3.81 1.36 -0.70
CA ASP A 40 -4.56 0.70 -1.80
C ASP A 40 -3.59 0.19 -2.87
N ASP A 41 -2.63 1.03 -3.26
CA ASP A 41 -1.58 0.68 -4.22
C ASP A 41 -0.67 -0.43 -3.64
N ALA A 42 -0.21 -0.30 -2.39
CA ALA A 42 0.61 -1.31 -1.72
C ALA A 42 -0.06 -2.69 -1.64
N VAL A 43 -1.37 -2.74 -1.32
CA VAL A 43 -2.12 -3.99 -1.32
C VAL A 43 -2.11 -4.62 -2.72
N SER A 44 -2.39 -3.84 -3.76
CA SER A 44 -2.39 -4.32 -5.14
C SER A 44 -1.03 -4.85 -5.59
N THR A 45 0.05 -4.18 -5.21
CA THR A 45 1.42 -4.61 -5.55
C THR A 45 1.79 -5.90 -4.82
N VAL A 46 1.46 -6.04 -3.53
CA VAL A 46 1.73 -7.28 -2.77
C VAL A 46 0.97 -8.46 -3.37
N GLU A 47 -0.31 -8.33 -3.69
CA GLU A 47 -1.09 -9.42 -4.29
C GLU A 47 -0.55 -9.81 -5.68
N THR A 48 -0.17 -8.82 -6.50
CA THR A 48 0.47 -9.07 -7.79
C THR A 48 1.80 -9.80 -7.61
N ALA A 49 2.59 -9.41 -6.61
CA ALA A 49 3.88 -10.05 -6.33
C ALA A 49 3.70 -11.50 -5.89
N GLN A 50 2.74 -11.79 -5.01
CA GLN A 50 2.41 -13.15 -4.60
C GLN A 50 2.04 -14.01 -5.80
N ILE A 51 1.19 -13.51 -6.71
CA ILE A 51 0.82 -14.22 -7.95
C ILE A 51 2.05 -14.48 -8.83
N ALA A 52 2.91 -13.47 -8.99
CA ALA A 52 4.10 -13.57 -9.83
C ALA A 52 5.14 -14.56 -9.26
N PHE A 53 5.38 -14.53 -7.95
CA PHE A 53 6.26 -15.47 -7.26
C PHE A 53 5.70 -16.89 -7.31
N ASP A 54 4.41 -17.07 -7.08
CA ASP A 54 3.75 -18.39 -7.13
C ASP A 54 3.88 -19.00 -8.53
N ALA A 55 3.56 -18.22 -9.58
CA ALA A 55 3.71 -18.65 -10.96
C ALA A 55 5.17 -19.03 -11.31
N TRP A 56 6.14 -18.25 -10.81
CA TRP A 56 7.56 -18.54 -11.01
C TRP A 56 8.02 -19.79 -10.26
N LEU A 57 7.55 -20.02 -9.04
CA LEU A 57 7.87 -21.21 -8.24
C LEU A 57 7.25 -22.49 -8.83
N GLU A 58 6.00 -22.43 -9.31
CA GLU A 58 5.28 -23.58 -9.85
C GLU A 58 5.72 -23.93 -11.29
N GLU A 59 5.83 -22.92 -12.16
CA GLU A 59 6.08 -23.10 -13.60
C GLU A 59 7.12 -22.09 -14.15
N PRO A 60 8.38 -22.13 -13.68
CA PRO A 60 9.40 -21.12 -13.99
C PRO A 60 9.70 -20.97 -15.49
N ALA A 61 9.56 -22.07 -16.25
CA ALA A 61 9.78 -22.06 -17.70
C ALA A 61 8.66 -21.36 -18.50
N GLU A 62 7.45 -21.22 -17.92
CA GLU A 62 6.30 -20.58 -18.55
C GLU A 62 6.09 -19.15 -18.04
N ALA A 63 6.26 -18.91 -16.74
CA ALA A 63 6.07 -17.60 -16.12
C ALA A 63 7.14 -16.58 -16.54
N GLY A 64 8.41 -17.00 -16.66
CA GLY A 64 9.53 -16.08 -16.82
C GLY A 64 9.67 -15.14 -15.61
N THR A 65 10.47 -14.09 -15.76
CA THR A 65 10.74 -13.11 -14.68
C THR A 65 10.25 -11.71 -15.01
N ASP A 66 9.63 -11.49 -16.18
CA ASP A 66 9.25 -10.15 -16.65
C ASP A 66 8.24 -9.48 -15.70
N GLU A 67 7.21 -10.23 -15.26
CA GLU A 67 6.23 -9.74 -14.26
C GLU A 67 6.88 -9.43 -12.91
N LEU A 68 7.85 -10.27 -12.49
CA LEU A 68 8.60 -10.05 -11.26
C LEU A 68 9.44 -8.76 -11.32
N VAL A 69 9.98 -8.41 -12.50
CA VAL A 69 10.69 -7.14 -12.71
C VAL A 69 9.74 -5.96 -12.54
N GLU A 70 8.55 -6.04 -13.14
CA GLU A 70 7.57 -4.96 -13.11
C GLU A 70 7.07 -4.72 -11.68
N VAL A 71 6.71 -5.79 -10.96
CA VAL A 71 6.20 -5.67 -9.59
C VAL A 71 7.30 -5.24 -8.59
N ALA A 72 8.55 -5.66 -8.78
CA ALA A 72 9.66 -5.19 -7.95
C ALA A 72 9.94 -3.69 -8.16
N ALA A 73 9.85 -3.19 -9.39
CA ALA A 73 9.98 -1.76 -9.67
C ALA A 73 8.82 -0.94 -9.08
N GLU A 74 7.61 -1.50 -9.06
CA GLU A 74 6.46 -0.88 -8.41
C GLU A 74 6.63 -0.85 -6.88
N ALA A 75 7.13 -1.95 -6.29
CA ALA A 75 7.45 -2.01 -4.86
C ALA A 75 8.50 -0.96 -4.45
N ASP A 76 9.60 -0.81 -5.20
CA ASP A 76 10.62 0.23 -4.96
C ASP A 76 10.01 1.65 -5.02
N ALA A 77 9.15 1.92 -6.01
CA ALA A 77 8.46 3.20 -6.12
C ALA A 77 7.58 3.49 -4.90
N LEU A 78 6.83 2.50 -4.41
CA LEU A 78 5.98 2.62 -3.23
C LEU A 78 6.76 2.75 -1.93
N LEU A 79 7.91 2.09 -1.80
CA LEU A 79 8.82 2.28 -0.66
C LEU A 79 9.35 3.73 -0.63
N GLY A 80 9.70 4.27 -1.80
CA GLY A 80 10.08 5.69 -1.93
C GLY A 80 8.95 6.66 -1.60
N GLU A 81 7.71 6.35 -1.99
CA GLU A 81 6.52 7.13 -1.64
C GLU A 81 6.22 7.07 -0.13
N TYR A 82 6.35 5.89 0.49
CA TYR A 82 6.19 5.71 1.92
C TYR A 82 7.13 6.65 2.68
N ASP A 83 8.42 6.62 2.37
CA ASP A 83 9.43 7.46 3.03
C ASP A 83 9.17 8.97 2.85
N ALA A 84 8.61 9.35 1.70
CA ALA A 84 8.38 10.75 1.36
C ALA A 84 7.07 11.31 1.95
N GLU A 85 6.00 10.51 1.98
CA GLU A 85 4.64 10.98 2.25
C GLU A 85 4.00 10.35 3.49
N VAL A 86 4.26 9.07 3.78
CA VAL A 86 3.60 8.35 4.88
C VAL A 86 4.44 8.33 6.15
N ALA A 87 5.72 7.98 6.07
CA ALA A 87 6.64 7.95 7.21
C ALA A 87 6.68 9.28 8.01
N PRO A 88 6.62 10.47 7.38
CA PRO A 88 6.57 11.73 8.13
C PRO A 88 5.31 11.91 8.99
N LEU A 89 4.24 11.17 8.70
CA LEU A 89 2.96 11.23 9.39
C LEU A 89 2.82 10.18 10.50
N GLU A 90 3.71 9.18 10.62
CA GLU A 90 3.57 8.05 11.56
C GLU A 90 3.24 8.47 13.00
N ALA A 91 3.93 9.48 13.53
CA ALA A 91 3.68 9.96 14.89
C ALA A 91 2.28 10.58 15.06
N GLU A 92 1.73 11.17 14.01
CA GLU A 92 0.36 11.70 13.99
C GLU A 92 -0.65 10.57 13.79
N ILE A 93 -0.34 9.62 12.89
CA ILE A 93 -1.13 8.43 12.61
C ILE A 93 -1.39 7.63 13.88
N ASP A 94 -0.38 7.42 14.74
CA ASP A 94 -0.51 6.72 16.02
C ASP A 94 -1.58 7.34 16.95
N GLU A 95 -1.84 8.64 16.80
CA GLU A 95 -2.84 9.38 17.59
C GLU A 95 -4.22 9.41 16.93
N TRP A 96 -4.33 8.96 15.67
CA TRP A 96 -5.59 8.97 14.94
C TRP A 96 -6.62 8.02 15.55
N GLY A 97 -7.86 8.45 15.46
CA GLY A 97 -9.03 7.66 15.84
C GLY A 97 -10.25 8.29 15.21
N PHE A 98 -10.74 7.68 14.12
CA PHE A 98 -11.81 8.23 13.29
C PHE A 98 -12.73 7.14 12.74
N THR A 99 -13.93 7.55 12.35
CA THR A 99 -14.88 6.66 11.65
C THR A 99 -14.74 6.89 10.15
N ALA A 100 -14.39 5.83 9.42
CA ALA A 100 -14.36 5.80 7.97
C ALA A 100 -15.72 5.36 7.42
N THR A 101 -16.00 5.73 6.17
CA THR A 101 -17.26 5.39 5.51
C THR A 101 -17.02 5.07 4.03
N ALA A 102 -17.56 3.94 3.57
CA ALA A 102 -17.61 3.56 2.16
C ALA A 102 -18.88 2.72 1.93
N ASP A 103 -19.55 2.92 0.78
CA ASP A 103 -20.71 2.11 0.36
C ASP A 103 -21.82 1.91 1.43
N ASP A 104 -22.14 2.98 2.16
CA ASP A 104 -23.11 3.00 3.29
C ASP A 104 -22.70 2.16 4.51
N GLU A 105 -21.45 1.68 4.57
CA GLU A 105 -20.83 1.02 5.72
C GLU A 105 -19.91 1.98 6.47
N GLU A 106 -19.92 1.89 7.80
CA GLU A 106 -19.09 2.68 8.71
C GLU A 106 -18.25 1.75 9.58
N TRP A 107 -16.96 2.04 9.73
CA TRP A 107 -16.06 1.33 10.61
C TRP A 107 -15.08 2.29 11.29
N ASP A 108 -14.59 1.89 12.46
CA ASP A 108 -13.63 2.69 13.20
C ASP A 108 -12.20 2.32 12.80
N VAL A 109 -11.38 3.35 12.55
CA VAL A 109 -9.95 3.23 12.27
C VAL A 109 -9.19 3.66 13.52
N ASP A 110 -8.48 2.72 14.14
CA ASP A 110 -7.53 2.98 15.22
C ASP A 110 -6.15 3.26 14.63
N GLY A 111 -5.60 4.42 14.98
CA GLY A 111 -4.33 4.92 14.45
C GLY A 111 -3.12 4.02 14.72
N ARG A 112 -3.07 3.38 15.89
CA ARG A 112 -1.97 2.45 16.20
C ARG A 112 -2.06 1.17 15.38
N GLN A 113 -3.25 0.62 15.23
CA GLN A 113 -3.44 -0.53 14.33
C GLN A 113 -3.13 -0.16 12.88
N LEU A 114 -3.51 1.05 12.45
CA LEU A 114 -3.16 1.55 11.12
C LEU A 114 -1.63 1.65 10.95
N SER A 115 -0.92 2.21 11.92
CA SER A 115 0.55 2.30 11.93
C SER A 115 1.23 0.93 11.85
N ASP A 116 0.72 -0.06 12.61
CA ASP A 116 1.19 -1.44 12.54
C ASP A 116 0.95 -2.05 11.13
N THR A 117 -0.21 -1.80 10.53
CA THR A 117 -0.53 -2.25 9.16
C THR A 117 0.37 -1.60 8.12
N LEU A 118 0.62 -0.30 8.23
CA LEU A 118 1.52 0.44 7.33
C LEU A 118 2.95 -0.10 7.39
N THR A 119 3.45 -0.33 8.60
CA THR A 119 4.76 -0.96 8.83
C THR A 119 4.81 -2.37 8.22
N GLY A 120 3.73 -3.15 8.39
CA GLY A 120 3.60 -4.47 7.78
C GLY A 120 3.68 -4.42 6.25
N LEU A 121 2.95 -3.50 5.62
CA LEU A 121 2.96 -3.33 4.16
C LEU A 121 4.35 -2.93 3.67
N TRP A 122 5.00 -1.98 4.35
CA TRP A 122 6.36 -1.56 4.04
C TRP A 122 7.36 -2.73 4.11
N LEU A 123 7.28 -3.57 5.15
CA LEU A 123 8.14 -4.75 5.29
C LEU A 123 7.93 -5.75 4.14
N VAL A 124 6.68 -6.02 3.78
CA VAL A 124 6.37 -6.97 2.69
C VAL A 124 6.81 -6.41 1.34
N LEU A 125 6.60 -5.13 1.05
CA LEU A 125 7.09 -4.49 -0.17
C LEU A 125 8.62 -4.54 -0.28
N ASN A 126 9.33 -4.32 0.83
CA ASN A 126 10.78 -4.51 0.88
C ASN A 126 11.18 -5.97 0.58
N ASP A 127 10.41 -6.95 1.06
CA ASP A 127 10.67 -8.36 0.75
C ASP A 127 10.35 -8.73 -0.69
N VAL A 128 9.39 -8.06 -1.33
CA VAL A 128 9.15 -8.18 -2.78
C VAL A 128 10.35 -7.68 -3.57
N GLU A 129 10.83 -6.47 -3.28
CA GLU A 129 12.01 -5.88 -3.93
C GLU A 129 13.24 -6.78 -3.77
N VAL A 130 13.59 -7.12 -2.53
CA VAL A 130 14.76 -7.95 -2.23
C VAL A 130 14.58 -9.37 -2.76
N GLY A 131 13.39 -9.96 -2.65
CA GLY A 131 13.08 -11.28 -3.16
C GLY A 131 13.32 -11.39 -4.67
N TYR A 132 12.99 -10.35 -5.42
CA TYR A 132 13.28 -10.29 -6.86
C TYR A 132 14.80 -10.25 -7.15
N GLU A 133 15.61 -9.52 -6.38
CA GLU A 133 17.07 -9.54 -6.54
C GLU A 133 17.64 -10.99 -6.41
N TRP A 134 17.07 -11.78 -5.49
CA TRP A 134 17.43 -13.19 -5.34
C TRP A 134 16.99 -14.06 -6.52
N VAL A 135 15.83 -13.78 -7.12
CA VAL A 135 15.39 -14.43 -8.36
C VAL A 135 16.35 -14.13 -9.51
N GLU A 136 16.82 -12.88 -9.63
CA GLU A 136 17.83 -12.51 -10.62
C GLU A 136 19.17 -13.23 -10.38
N ASP A 137 19.63 -13.29 -9.14
CA ASP A 137 20.87 -14.00 -8.77
C ASP A 137 20.76 -15.51 -9.04
N ALA A 138 19.58 -16.10 -8.83
CA ALA A 138 19.25 -17.47 -9.20
C ALA A 138 19.12 -17.68 -10.73
N ASN A 139 19.27 -16.63 -11.53
CA ASN A 139 19.06 -16.62 -12.99
C ASN A 139 17.67 -17.16 -13.39
N GLY A 140 16.66 -16.89 -12.56
CA GLY A 140 15.28 -17.34 -12.78
C GLY A 140 15.05 -18.84 -12.56
N ASP A 141 15.99 -19.57 -11.94
CA ASP A 141 15.85 -20.98 -11.57
C ASP A 141 15.52 -21.11 -10.07
N PRO A 142 14.27 -21.48 -9.68
CA PRO A 142 13.91 -21.65 -8.28
C PRO A 142 14.78 -22.64 -7.52
N ASP A 143 15.27 -23.71 -8.17
CA ASP A 143 16.13 -24.71 -7.54
C ASP A 143 17.53 -24.17 -7.20
N ALA A 144 17.89 -22.99 -7.72
CA ALA A 144 19.15 -22.30 -7.47
C ALA A 144 19.03 -21.18 -6.42
N LEU A 145 17.84 -20.96 -5.85
CA LEU A 145 17.60 -19.94 -4.83
C LEU A 145 18.39 -20.25 -3.54
N ASP A 146 18.98 -19.23 -2.95
CA ASP A 146 19.63 -19.37 -1.65
C ASP A 146 18.56 -19.46 -0.54
N PRO A 147 18.77 -20.19 0.57
CA PRO A 147 17.82 -20.25 1.67
C PRO A 147 17.39 -18.87 2.21
N ASP A 148 18.29 -17.88 2.23
CA ASP A 148 17.93 -16.52 2.65
C ASP A 148 16.94 -15.87 1.66
N GLY A 149 17.02 -16.22 0.37
CA GLY A 149 16.07 -15.79 -0.66
C GLY A 149 14.73 -16.54 -0.60
N GLU A 150 14.77 -17.85 -0.31
CA GLU A 150 13.57 -18.66 -0.04
C GLU A 150 12.76 -18.07 1.13
N ASP A 151 13.43 -17.77 2.25
CA ASP A 151 12.81 -17.17 3.44
C ASP A 151 12.13 -15.82 3.13
N ARG A 152 12.72 -15.02 2.23
CA ARG A 152 12.14 -13.72 1.83
C ARG A 152 10.89 -13.88 1.00
N ILE A 153 10.92 -14.77 0.01
CA ILE A 153 9.76 -15.06 -0.83
C ILE A 153 8.66 -15.70 0.03
N GLU A 154 8.99 -16.61 0.94
CA GLU A 154 8.03 -17.18 1.90
C GLU A 154 7.38 -16.08 2.75
N ASN A 155 8.15 -15.09 3.21
CA ASN A 155 7.61 -13.98 3.98
C ASN A 155 6.61 -13.11 3.19
N VAL A 156 6.81 -12.94 1.87
CA VAL A 156 5.84 -12.26 0.99
C VAL A 156 4.49 -12.96 1.01
N PHE A 157 4.45 -14.30 1.14
CA PHE A 157 3.20 -15.04 1.29
C PHE A 157 2.68 -14.99 2.73
N GLU A 158 3.50 -15.39 3.71
CA GLU A 158 3.05 -15.55 5.09
C GLU A 158 2.63 -14.23 5.77
N MET A 159 3.43 -13.18 5.61
CA MET A 159 3.10 -11.86 6.14
C MET A 159 2.18 -11.09 5.19
N GLY A 160 2.35 -11.24 3.87
CA GLY A 160 1.55 -10.53 2.88
C GLY A 160 0.06 -10.76 3.06
N ASP A 161 -0.38 -12.01 3.18
CA ASP A 161 -1.81 -12.34 3.34
C ASP A 161 -2.42 -11.68 4.58
N ALA A 162 -1.71 -11.75 5.71
CA ALA A 162 -2.19 -11.20 6.97
C ALA A 162 -2.26 -9.66 6.93
N VAL A 163 -1.24 -9.02 6.37
CA VAL A 163 -1.17 -7.56 6.28
C VAL A 163 -2.16 -7.02 5.25
N VAL A 164 -2.32 -7.67 4.11
CA VAL A 164 -3.32 -7.31 3.07
C VAL A 164 -4.73 -7.39 3.63
N ALA A 165 -5.06 -8.44 4.38
CA ALA A 165 -6.37 -8.58 5.01
C ALA A 165 -6.66 -7.42 5.99
N GLU A 166 -5.70 -7.09 6.86
CA GLU A 166 -5.81 -5.96 7.78
C GLU A 166 -5.94 -4.62 7.04
N ALA A 167 -5.13 -4.40 5.99
CA ALA A 167 -5.19 -3.20 5.17
C ALA A 167 -6.55 -3.03 4.49
N ARG A 168 -7.10 -4.11 3.89
CA ARG A 168 -8.44 -4.12 3.31
C ARG A 168 -9.50 -3.75 4.32
N TYR A 169 -9.44 -4.33 5.53
CA TYR A 169 -10.36 -3.96 6.60
C TYR A 169 -10.29 -2.46 6.92
N LYS A 170 -9.10 -1.84 6.96
CA LYS A 170 -8.97 -0.38 7.16
C LYS A 170 -9.51 0.43 5.98
N LEU A 171 -9.44 -0.08 4.75
CA LEU A 171 -9.89 0.60 3.54
C LEU A 171 -11.41 0.53 3.31
N THR A 172 -12.04 -0.60 3.68
CA THR A 172 -13.43 -0.93 3.30
C THR A 172 -14.33 -1.34 4.47
N GLY A 173 -13.78 -1.60 5.66
CA GLY A 173 -14.54 -2.11 6.81
C GLY A 173 -14.95 -3.57 6.71
N SER A 174 -14.54 -4.29 5.66
CA SER A 174 -14.81 -5.71 5.44
C SER A 174 -13.52 -6.52 5.39
N ASP A 175 -13.55 -7.70 6.01
CA ASP A 175 -12.56 -8.75 5.75
C ASP A 175 -12.85 -9.25 4.32
N GLY A 176 -12.07 -8.78 3.35
CA GLY A 176 -12.23 -9.09 1.92
C GLY A 176 -12.29 -10.58 1.60
#